data_AF-A0A5D4KFA7-F1
#
_entry.id   AF-A0A5D4KFA7-F1
#
_cell.length_a   1.000
_cell.length_b   1.000
_cell.length_c   1.000
_cell.angle_alpha   90.00
_cell.angle_beta   90.00
_cell.angle_gamma   90.00
#
_symmetry.space_group_name_H-M   'P 1'
#
loop_
_entity.id
_entity.type
_entity.pdbx_description
1 polymer ?
#
loop_
_entity_poly.entity_id
_entity_poly.type
_entity_poly.pdbx_seq_one_letter_code
_entity_poly.pdbx_strand_id
1 'polypeptide(L)'
;MSYWEPEEDYFEVDENFEFNTGINKLLDGEVEKRLAERVEGYELALERDKKSQEEIRNLKSNIRELENQLSRSEKAFKSEGKDEALRELLGGFKLGDEVWFVKSHYKSEKCSVCSGDKNVIVEFKGEEMKVNCPECKGYGSNGNTTKTVERGFIKEIEIHTWASGKQFNLSMYVDPTSYKSNDSMSLRKDNIFRTKEECEASL
;
A
#
# COMPACT_ATOMS: atom_id res chain seq x y z
N MET A 1 97.55 -41.31 64.85
CA MET A 1 96.52 -40.25 64.94
C MET A 1 97.02 -39.09 64.09
N SER A 2 96.62 -39.05 62.82
CA SER A 2 96.89 -37.92 61.93
C SER A 2 95.71 -36.96 62.01
N TYR A 3 95.98 -35.71 62.37
CA TYR A 3 95.01 -34.62 62.38
C TYR A 3 94.47 -34.40 60.96
N TRP A 4 93.16 -34.43 60.82
CA TRP A 4 92.45 -33.91 59.65
C TRP A 4 92.30 -32.40 59.87
N GLU A 5 93.02 -31.59 59.09
CA GLU A 5 92.70 -30.17 58.94
C GLU A 5 91.63 -30.05 57.84
N PRO A 6 90.53 -29.32 58.07
CA PRO A 6 89.56 -29.08 57.02
C PRO A 6 90.16 -28.11 56.01
N GLU A 7 90.21 -28.51 54.74
CA GLU A 7 90.42 -27.57 53.64
C GLU A 7 89.27 -26.56 53.67
N GLU A 8 89.57 -25.32 54.07
CA GLU A 8 88.68 -24.19 53.88
C GLU A 8 88.50 -24.00 52.37
N ASP A 9 87.43 -24.56 51.84
CA ASP A 9 86.98 -24.37 50.46
C ASP A 9 86.50 -22.92 50.33
N TYR A 10 87.47 -22.01 50.14
CA TYR A 10 87.22 -20.63 49.78
C TYR A 10 86.54 -20.64 48.42
N PHE A 11 85.21 -20.58 48.42
CA PHE A 11 84.44 -20.23 47.24
C PHE A 11 84.92 -18.86 46.76
N GLU A 12 85.76 -18.84 45.72
CA GLU A 12 86.14 -17.63 45.01
C GLU A 12 84.85 -17.00 44.47
N VAL A 13 84.43 -15.91 45.10
CA VAL A 13 83.30 -15.11 44.62
C VAL A 13 83.74 -14.50 43.29
N ASP A 14 83.07 -14.89 42.21
CA ASP A 14 83.29 -14.36 40.86
C ASP A 14 83.45 -12.83 40.92
N GLU A 15 84.57 -12.31 40.40
CA GLU A 15 84.87 -10.87 40.39
C GLU A 15 83.75 -10.05 39.71
N ASN A 16 82.93 -10.69 38.86
CA ASN A 16 81.80 -10.07 38.19
C ASN A 16 80.45 -10.26 38.89
N PHE A 17 80.41 -10.86 40.09
CA PHE A 17 79.18 -11.17 40.80
C PHE A 17 78.31 -9.93 41.03
N GLU A 18 78.89 -8.82 41.49
CA GLU A 18 78.15 -7.57 41.73
C GLU A 18 77.61 -6.95 40.43
N PHE A 19 78.41 -6.99 39.36
CA PHE A 19 78.02 -6.49 38.04
C PHE A 19 76.87 -7.31 37.44
N ASN A 20 76.98 -8.65 37.46
CA ASN A 20 75.94 -9.56 36.98
C ASN A 20 74.65 -9.42 37.80
N THR A 21 74.77 -9.26 39.12
CA THR A 21 73.62 -9.01 40.00
C THR A 21 72.94 -7.67 39.69
N GLY A 22 73.72 -6.63 39.38
CA GLY A 22 73.20 -5.33 38.95
C GLY A 22 72.46 -5.38 37.62
N ILE A 23 73.01 -6.10 36.63
CA ILE A 23 72.38 -6.30 35.32
C ILE A 23 71.07 -7.09 35.45
N ASN A 24 71.06 -8.16 36.24
CA ASN A 24 69.84 -8.95 36.43
C ASN A 24 68.72 -8.13 37.07
N LYS A 25 69.02 -7.28 38.07
CA LYS A 25 68.02 -6.37 38.65
C LYS A 25 67.45 -5.37 37.64
N LEU A 26 68.27 -4.86 36.72
CA LEU A 26 67.80 -3.95 35.66
C LEU A 26 66.93 -4.69 34.64
N LEU A 27 67.32 -5.91 34.26
CA LEU A 27 66.53 -6.78 33.38
C LEU A 27 65.18 -7.11 34.00
N ASP A 28 65.16 -7.51 35.27
CA ASP A 28 63.93 -7.84 36.00
C ASP A 28 62.99 -6.62 36.05
N GLY A 29 63.51 -5.44 36.37
CA GLY A 29 62.71 -4.20 36.39
C GLY A 29 62.13 -3.82 35.03
N GLU A 30 62.88 -3.99 33.94
CA GLU A 30 62.39 -3.74 32.58
C GLU A 30 61.35 -4.78 32.15
N VAL A 31 61.53 -6.05 32.53
CA VAL A 31 60.57 -7.13 32.27
C VAL A 31 59.27 -6.89 33.03
N GLU A 32 59.34 -6.54 34.31
CA GLU A 32 58.16 -6.19 35.12
C GLU A 32 57.40 -5.02 34.53
N LYS A 33 58.10 -3.97 34.08
CA LYS A 33 57.49 -2.81 33.43
C LYS A 33 56.74 -3.20 32.15
N ARG A 34 57.38 -3.96 31.25
CA ARG A 34 56.75 -4.43 30.00
C ARG A 34 55.58 -5.37 30.24
N LEU A 35 55.65 -6.19 31.29
CA LEU A 35 54.55 -7.05 31.70
C LEU A 35 53.37 -6.22 32.20
N ALA A 36 53.62 -5.22 33.05
CA ALA A 36 52.58 -4.32 33.54
C ALA A 36 51.88 -3.58 32.39
N GLU A 37 52.63 -3.00 31.45
CA GLU A 37 52.08 -2.33 30.27
C GLU A 37 51.24 -3.27 29.40
N ARG A 38 51.67 -4.53 29.22
CA ARG A 38 50.89 -5.54 28.49
C ARG A 38 49.61 -5.91 29.22
N VAL A 39 49.68 -6.13 30.53
CA VAL A 39 48.51 -6.49 31.35
C VAL A 39 47.46 -5.38 31.28
N GLU A 40 47.87 -4.12 31.46
CA GLU A 40 46.98 -2.96 31.33
C GLU A 40 46.37 -2.89 29.92
N GLY A 41 47.16 -3.14 28.88
CA GLY A 41 46.68 -3.23 27.50
C GLY A 41 45.64 -4.33 27.29
N TYR A 42 45.82 -5.50 27.91
CA TYR A 42 44.85 -6.60 27.87
C TYR A 42 43.56 -6.25 28.61
N GLU A 43 43.65 -5.61 29.78
CA GLU A 43 42.47 -5.19 30.55
C GLU A 43 41.62 -4.19 29.78
N LEU A 44 42.26 -3.19 29.15
CA LEU A 44 41.57 -2.22 28.29
C LEU A 44 40.91 -2.88 27.07
N ALA A 45 41.56 -3.86 26.46
CA ALA A 45 40.98 -4.62 25.35
C ALA A 45 39.78 -5.45 25.81
N LEU A 46 39.86 -6.06 27.00
CA LEU A 46 38.79 -6.84 27.59
C LEU A 46 37.55 -5.99 27.90
N GLU A 47 37.74 -4.77 28.41
CA GLU A 47 36.64 -3.82 28.64
C GLU A 47 35.96 -3.39 27.34
N ARG A 48 36.74 -3.12 26.29
CA ARG A 48 36.19 -2.79 24.96
C ARG A 48 35.38 -3.94 24.40
N ASP A 49 35.89 -5.17 24.48
CA ASP A 49 35.17 -6.35 23.99
C ASP A 49 33.86 -6.56 24.74
N LYS A 50 33.85 -6.40 26.08
CA LYS A 50 32.61 -6.46 26.89
C LYS A 50 31.57 -5.42 26.42
N LYS A 51 31.98 -4.17 26.21
CA LYS A 51 31.08 -3.11 25.72
C LYS A 51 30.52 -3.44 24.33
N SER A 52 31.38 -3.88 23.40
CA SER A 52 30.95 -4.26 22.06
C SER A 52 30.00 -5.46 22.07
N GLN A 53 30.24 -6.45 22.93
CA GLN A 53 29.32 -7.59 23.07
C GLN A 53 27.93 -7.16 23.58
N GLU A 54 27.88 -6.19 24.50
CA GLU A 54 26.63 -5.65 25.02
C GLU A 54 25.87 -4.85 23.96
N GLU A 55 26.56 -4.02 23.18
CA GLU A 55 26.00 -3.33 22.02
C GLU A 55 25.43 -4.32 20.99
N ILE A 56 26.16 -5.39 20.67
CA ILE A 56 25.67 -6.44 19.75
C ILE A 56 24.39 -7.09 20.28
N ARG A 57 24.29 -7.34 21.59
CA ARG A 57 23.06 -7.90 22.19
C ARG A 57 21.90 -6.92 22.07
N ASN A 58 22.12 -5.65 22.36
CA ASN A 58 21.10 -4.61 22.25
C ASN A 58 20.63 -4.45 20.80
N LEU A 59 21.56 -4.39 19.84
CA LEU A 59 21.23 -4.32 18.42
C LEU A 59 20.44 -5.54 17.95
N LYS A 60 20.80 -6.76 18.37
CA LYS A 60 20.02 -7.97 18.07
C LYS A 60 18.62 -7.93 18.66
N SER A 61 18.45 -7.39 19.86
CA SER A 61 17.11 -7.20 20.45
C SER A 61 16.27 -6.23 19.62
N ASN A 62 16.85 -5.09 19.24
CA ASN A 62 16.18 -4.08 18.44
C ASN A 62 15.79 -4.60 17.06
N ILE A 63 16.65 -5.38 16.41
CA ILE A 63 16.35 -6.02 15.12
C ILE A 63 15.11 -6.91 15.25
N ARG A 64 15.05 -7.78 16.28
CA ARG A 64 13.89 -8.65 16.50
C ARG A 64 12.61 -7.87 16.76
N GLU A 65 12.71 -6.77 17.51
CA GLU A 65 11.56 -5.92 17.78
C GLU A 65 11.04 -5.25 16.50
N LEU A 66 11.94 -4.71 15.68
CA LEU A 66 11.60 -4.12 14.39
C LEU A 66 10.99 -5.16 13.43
N GLU A 67 11.55 -6.37 13.35
CA GLU A 67 11.00 -7.47 12.55
C GLU A 67 9.57 -7.82 12.99
N ASN A 68 9.32 -7.86 14.30
CA ASN A 68 7.99 -8.11 14.84
C ASN A 68 7.01 -6.98 14.51
N GLN A 69 7.44 -5.72 14.62
CA GLN A 69 6.62 -4.56 14.25
C GLN A 69 6.28 -4.60 12.76
N LEU A 70 7.26 -4.90 11.92
CA LEU A 70 7.09 -4.99 10.46
C LEU A 70 6.12 -6.11 10.09
N SER A 71 6.26 -7.30 10.69
CA SER A 71 5.31 -8.41 10.48
C SER A 71 3.89 -8.05 10.91
N ARG A 72 3.71 -7.32 12.02
CA ARG A 72 2.39 -6.84 12.46
C ARG A 72 1.80 -5.83 11.48
N SER A 73 2.62 -4.87 11.02
CA SER A 73 2.20 -3.86 10.04
C SER A 73 1.84 -4.49 8.70
N GLU A 74 2.61 -5.48 8.22
CA GLU A 74 2.29 -6.22 7.01
C GLU A 74 0.98 -7.00 7.12
N LYS A 75 0.72 -7.62 8.28
CA LYS A 75 -0.55 -8.31 8.54
C LYS A 75 -1.72 -7.32 8.53
N ALA A 76 -1.58 -6.19 9.20
CA ALA A 76 -2.58 -5.12 9.21
C ALA A 76 -2.84 -4.58 7.80
N PHE A 77 -1.78 -4.32 7.02
CA PHE A 77 -1.92 -3.89 5.63
C PHE A 77 -2.59 -4.94 4.73
N LYS A 78 -2.28 -6.23 4.94
CA LYS A 78 -2.93 -7.32 4.20
C LYS A 78 -4.40 -7.51 4.60
N SER A 79 -4.76 -7.27 5.85
CA SER A 79 -6.14 -7.46 6.34
C SER A 79 -7.03 -6.25 6.08
N GLU A 80 -6.54 -5.03 6.33
CA GLU A 80 -7.31 -3.79 6.24
C GLU A 80 -7.03 -3.06 4.92
N GLY A 81 -5.75 -2.95 4.55
CA GLY A 81 -5.33 -2.25 3.33
C GLY A 81 -5.74 -2.93 2.03
N LYS A 82 -5.96 -4.26 2.02
CA LYS A 82 -6.39 -4.97 0.81
C LYS A 82 -7.82 -4.60 0.43
N ASP A 83 -8.73 -4.53 1.39
CA ASP A 83 -10.13 -4.17 1.14
C ASP A 83 -10.27 -2.69 0.80
N GLU A 84 -9.49 -1.83 1.46
CA GLU A 84 -9.39 -0.40 1.15
C GLU A 84 -8.84 -0.18 -0.27
N ALA A 85 -7.72 -0.80 -0.62
CA ALA A 85 -7.11 -0.69 -1.95
C ALA A 85 -8.00 -1.27 -3.05
N LEU A 86 -8.68 -2.39 -2.77
CA LEU A 86 -9.66 -2.95 -3.70
C LEU A 86 -10.80 -1.95 -3.91
N ARG A 87 -11.31 -1.33 -2.84
CA ARG A 87 -12.37 -0.34 -2.93
C ARG A 87 -11.94 0.89 -3.72
N GLU A 88 -10.72 1.38 -3.52
CA GLU A 88 -10.15 2.49 -4.30
C GLU A 88 -10.05 2.13 -5.79
N LEU A 89 -9.57 0.92 -6.12
CA LEU A 89 -9.51 0.44 -7.51
C LEU A 89 -10.91 0.36 -8.16
N LEU A 90 -11.93 0.04 -7.37
CA LEU A 90 -13.33 -0.01 -7.79
C LEU A 90 -14.03 1.37 -7.73
N GLY A 91 -13.27 2.47 -7.68
CA GLY A 91 -13.85 3.82 -7.69
C GLY A 91 -14.53 4.22 -6.37
N GLY A 92 -14.15 3.59 -5.26
CA GLY A 92 -14.68 3.87 -3.94
C GLY A 92 -15.95 3.08 -3.58
N PHE A 93 -16.31 2.07 -4.37
CA PHE A 93 -17.51 1.25 -4.19
C PHE A 93 -17.18 -0.24 -4.04
N LYS A 94 -18.07 -0.99 -3.40
CA LYS A 94 -18.00 -2.46 -3.31
C LYS A 94 -19.38 -3.10 -3.55
N LEU A 95 -19.37 -4.42 -3.75
CA LEU A 95 -20.60 -5.21 -3.82
C LEU A 95 -21.46 -5.00 -2.55
N GLY A 96 -22.76 -4.83 -2.75
CA GLY A 96 -23.75 -4.58 -1.70
C GLY A 96 -23.82 -3.14 -1.19
N ASP A 97 -22.97 -2.21 -1.67
CA ASP A 97 -23.09 -0.80 -1.30
C ASP A 97 -24.42 -0.22 -1.83
N GLU A 98 -25.08 0.56 -0.98
CA GLU A 98 -26.23 1.40 -1.36
C GLU A 98 -25.72 2.60 -2.15
N VAL A 99 -26.31 2.84 -3.31
CA VAL A 99 -25.90 3.90 -4.23
C VAL A 99 -27.09 4.62 -4.84
N TRP A 100 -26.83 5.85 -5.28
CA TRP A 100 -27.77 6.68 -6.02
C TRP A 100 -27.33 6.80 -7.47
N PHE A 101 -28.27 6.76 -8.40
CA PHE A 101 -27.98 6.88 -9.82
C PHE A 101 -29.13 7.57 -10.56
N VAL A 102 -28.82 8.13 -11.72
CA VAL A 102 -29.81 8.79 -12.58
C VAL A 102 -30.39 7.80 -13.58
N LYS A 103 -31.71 7.65 -13.57
CA LYS A 103 -32.45 6.86 -14.56
C LYS A 103 -33.11 7.77 -15.57
N SER A 104 -32.91 7.47 -16.85
CA SER A 104 -33.58 8.18 -17.94
C SER A 104 -34.79 7.37 -18.40
N HIS A 105 -35.97 8.01 -18.37
CA HIS A 105 -37.20 7.47 -18.92
C HIS A 105 -37.51 8.21 -20.22
N TYR A 106 -37.59 7.46 -21.32
CA TYR A 106 -38.03 8.00 -22.60
C TYR A 106 -39.52 7.69 -22.80
N LYS A 107 -40.32 8.74 -22.97
CA LYS A 107 -41.73 8.62 -23.32
C LYS A 107 -41.91 9.15 -24.74
N SER A 108 -42.43 8.30 -25.62
CA SER A 108 -42.79 8.69 -26.98
C SER A 108 -44.30 8.80 -27.09
N GLU A 109 -44.79 9.94 -27.54
CA GLU A 109 -46.20 10.18 -27.82
C GLU A 109 -46.41 10.37 -29.31
N LYS A 110 -47.53 9.87 -29.85
CA LYS A 110 -47.88 10.07 -31.26
C LYS A 110 -48.00 11.56 -31.54
N CYS A 111 -47.46 11.99 -32.67
CA CYS A 111 -47.56 13.38 -33.10
C CYS A 111 -49.03 13.75 -33.29
N SER A 112 -49.48 14.84 -32.67
CA SER A 112 -50.88 15.26 -32.70
C SER A 112 -51.33 15.66 -34.11
N VAL A 113 -50.42 16.27 -34.89
CA VAL A 113 -50.71 16.79 -36.24
C VAL A 113 -50.78 15.70 -37.31
N CYS A 114 -49.93 14.67 -37.26
CA CYS A 114 -49.96 13.57 -38.24
C CYS A 114 -50.50 12.25 -37.69
N SER A 115 -50.87 12.18 -36.41
CA SER A 115 -51.39 10.97 -35.74
C SER A 115 -50.49 9.72 -35.87
N GLY A 116 -49.20 9.90 -36.19
CA GLY A 116 -48.25 8.81 -36.46
C GLY A 116 -47.92 8.56 -37.93
N ASP A 117 -48.65 9.18 -38.87
CA ASP A 117 -48.51 8.93 -40.32
C ASP A 117 -47.30 9.63 -40.96
N LYS A 118 -46.55 10.41 -40.16
CA LYS A 118 -45.31 11.14 -40.52
C LYS A 118 -45.49 12.23 -41.56
N ASN A 119 -46.53 12.17 -42.37
CA ASN A 119 -46.85 13.11 -43.43
C ASN A 119 -48.22 13.74 -43.18
N VAL A 120 -48.40 14.96 -43.69
CA VAL A 120 -49.69 15.63 -43.78
C VAL A 120 -50.00 15.91 -45.23
N ILE A 121 -51.29 15.83 -45.58
CA ILE A 121 -51.76 16.17 -46.93
C ILE A 121 -52.04 17.68 -46.93
N VAL A 122 -51.41 18.40 -47.85
CA VAL A 122 -51.63 19.82 -48.07
C VAL A 122 -51.98 20.03 -49.53
N GLU A 123 -52.95 20.89 -49.78
CA GLU A 123 -53.34 21.29 -51.12
C GLU A 123 -52.56 22.54 -51.52
N PHE A 124 -51.80 22.45 -52.61
CA PHE A 124 -51.09 23.59 -53.17
C PHE A 124 -51.46 23.74 -54.64
N LYS A 125 -52.08 24.86 -55.00
CA LYS A 125 -52.54 25.16 -56.37
C LYS A 125 -53.48 24.09 -56.98
N GLY A 126 -54.31 23.46 -56.16
CA GLY A 126 -55.28 22.46 -56.61
C GLY A 126 -54.75 21.03 -56.74
N GLU A 127 -53.48 20.79 -56.37
CA GLU A 127 -52.91 19.45 -56.26
C GLU A 127 -52.67 19.09 -54.79
N GLU A 128 -53.13 17.90 -54.38
CA GLU A 128 -52.81 17.34 -53.07
C GLU A 128 -51.39 16.79 -53.06
N MET A 129 -50.55 17.32 -52.17
CA MET A 129 -49.18 16.85 -51.98
C MET A 129 -48.98 16.37 -50.55
N LYS A 130 -48.27 15.24 -50.40
CA LYS A 130 -47.83 14.74 -49.09
C LYS A 130 -46.53 15.43 -48.72
N VAL A 131 -46.54 16.14 -47.60
CA VAL A 131 -45.33 16.75 -47.04
C VAL A 131 -45.03 16.15 -45.68
N ASN A 132 -43.76 16.14 -45.30
CA ASN A 132 -43.37 15.75 -43.95
C ASN A 132 -44.11 16.60 -42.93
N CYS A 133 -44.65 15.94 -41.90
CA CYS A 133 -45.33 16.62 -40.81
C CYS A 133 -44.38 17.68 -40.21
N PRO A 134 -44.75 18.96 -40.21
CA PRO A 134 -43.86 20.04 -39.76
C PRO A 134 -43.59 19.96 -38.25
N GLU A 135 -44.50 19.37 -37.48
CA GLU A 135 -44.39 19.28 -36.02
C GLU A 135 -43.39 18.21 -35.58
N CYS A 136 -43.50 16.99 -36.12
CA CYS A 136 -42.58 15.89 -35.79
C CYS A 136 -41.48 15.68 -36.83
N LYS A 137 -41.34 16.56 -37.82
CA LYS A 137 -40.33 16.49 -38.91
C LYS A 137 -40.26 15.11 -39.60
N GLY A 138 -41.38 14.40 -39.70
CA GLY A 138 -41.45 13.06 -40.30
C GLY A 138 -41.13 11.88 -39.36
N TYR A 139 -40.89 12.10 -38.06
CA TYR A 139 -40.68 11.02 -37.09
C TYR A 139 -41.97 10.29 -36.69
N GLY A 140 -43.13 10.96 -36.79
CA GLY A 140 -44.44 10.41 -36.42
C GLY A 140 -44.73 10.40 -34.92
N SER A 141 -43.73 10.70 -34.09
CA SER A 141 -43.86 10.81 -32.65
C SER A 141 -42.95 11.91 -32.10
N ASN A 142 -43.37 12.49 -30.98
CA ASN A 142 -42.57 13.41 -30.20
C ASN A 142 -42.12 12.69 -28.93
N GLY A 143 -40.81 12.65 -28.71
CA GLY A 143 -40.19 11.99 -27.57
C GLY A 143 -39.78 13.00 -26.51
N ASN A 144 -40.11 12.72 -25.26
CA ASN A 144 -39.58 13.45 -24.10
C ASN A 144 -38.77 12.49 -23.24
N THR A 145 -37.56 12.90 -22.88
CA THR A 145 -36.71 12.20 -21.92
C THR A 145 -36.81 12.89 -20.58
N THR A 146 -37.29 12.17 -19.57
CA THR A 146 -37.29 12.63 -18.18
C THR A 146 -36.23 11.87 -17.40
N LYS A 147 -35.39 12.57 -16.66
CA LYS A 147 -34.42 11.97 -15.75
C LYS A 147 -34.98 11.96 -14.33
N THR A 148 -34.77 10.87 -13.61
CA THR A 148 -35.16 10.69 -12.21
C THR A 148 -33.99 10.14 -11.42
N VAL A 149 -33.88 10.54 -10.16
CA VAL A 149 -32.90 9.97 -9.23
C VAL A 149 -33.50 8.73 -8.60
N GLU A 150 -32.80 7.61 -8.70
CA GLU A 150 -33.17 6.34 -8.08
C GLU A 150 -32.07 5.86 -7.14
N ARG A 151 -32.47 4.99 -6.21
CA ARG A 151 -31.59 4.30 -5.27
C ARG A 151 -31.52 2.81 -5.61
N GLY A 152 -30.35 2.21 -5.48
CA GLY A 152 -30.16 0.78 -5.66
C GLY A 152 -28.98 0.22 -4.87
N PHE A 153 -28.70 -1.06 -5.08
CA PHE A 153 -27.54 -1.75 -4.51
C PHE A 153 -26.65 -2.29 -5.62
N ILE A 154 -25.33 -2.17 -5.46
CA ILE A 154 -24.39 -2.78 -6.41
C ILE A 154 -24.43 -4.29 -6.26
N LYS A 155 -24.80 -4.99 -7.32
CA LYS A 155 -24.92 -6.45 -7.35
C LYS A 155 -23.74 -7.13 -8.00
N GLU A 156 -23.18 -6.49 -9.03
CA GLU A 156 -22.09 -7.04 -9.82
C GLU A 156 -21.18 -5.92 -10.29
N ILE A 157 -19.89 -6.21 -10.39
CA ILE A 157 -18.88 -5.28 -10.89
C ILE A 157 -18.07 -6.01 -11.95
N GLU A 158 -18.17 -5.54 -13.19
CA GLU A 158 -17.40 -6.03 -14.32
C GLU A 158 -16.17 -5.15 -14.55
N ILE A 159 -15.03 -5.82 -14.61
CA ILE A 159 -13.73 -5.20 -14.84
C ILE A 159 -13.20 -5.70 -16.18
N HIS A 160 -13.06 -4.79 -17.15
CA HIS A 160 -12.40 -5.09 -18.41
C HIS A 160 -11.01 -4.46 -18.45
N THR A 161 -10.01 -5.30 -18.66
CA THR A 161 -8.61 -4.89 -18.87
C THR A 161 -8.17 -5.29 -20.28
N TRP A 162 -7.48 -4.38 -20.97
CA TRP A 162 -6.91 -4.66 -22.29
C TRP A 162 -5.38 -4.73 -22.22
N ALA A 163 -4.80 -5.70 -22.93
CA ALA A 163 -3.36 -5.99 -22.93
C ALA A 163 -2.49 -4.82 -23.44
N SER A 164 -3.06 -3.81 -24.11
CA SER A 164 -2.35 -2.60 -24.56
C SER A 164 -2.11 -1.56 -23.45
N GLY A 165 -2.39 -1.91 -22.19
CA GLY A 165 -1.70 -1.34 -21.03
C GLY A 165 -2.18 0.03 -20.54
N LYS A 166 -3.28 0.60 -21.04
CA LYS A 166 -3.75 1.93 -20.57
C LYS A 166 -5.24 2.10 -20.34
N GLN A 167 -6.04 1.07 -20.54
CA GLN A 167 -7.50 1.22 -20.38
C GLN A 167 -8.04 0.11 -19.48
N PHE A 168 -8.50 0.56 -18.32
CA PHE A 168 -9.30 -0.16 -17.35
C PHE A 168 -10.72 0.40 -17.47
N ASN A 169 -11.68 -0.45 -17.82
CA ASN A 169 -13.09 -0.06 -17.83
C ASN A 169 -13.81 -0.79 -16.70
N LEU A 170 -14.58 -0.02 -15.94
CA LEU A 170 -15.33 -0.47 -14.78
C LEU A 170 -16.81 -0.22 -15.03
N SER A 171 -17.56 -1.31 -15.14
CA SER A 171 -19.02 -1.29 -15.23
C SER A 171 -19.58 -1.88 -13.95
N MET A 172 -20.59 -1.25 -13.37
CA MET A 172 -21.27 -1.76 -12.18
C MET A 172 -22.74 -1.98 -12.51
N TYR A 173 -23.27 -3.12 -12.07
CA TYR A 173 -24.68 -3.44 -12.20
C TYR A 173 -25.37 -3.13 -10.89
N VAL A 174 -26.35 -2.25 -10.98
CA VAL A 174 -27.13 -1.79 -9.82
C VAL A 174 -28.54 -2.36 -9.92
N ASP A 175 -28.96 -3.06 -8.86
CA ASP A 175 -30.35 -3.48 -8.69
C ASP A 175 -31.13 -2.33 -8.03
N PRO A 176 -32.11 -1.74 -8.73
CA PRO A 176 -32.89 -0.64 -8.17
C PRO A 176 -33.74 -1.13 -6.99
N THR A 177 -33.86 -0.31 -5.95
CA THR A 177 -34.81 -0.56 -4.85
C THR A 177 -36.25 -0.25 -5.23
N SER A 178 -36.45 0.43 -6.36
CA SER A 178 -37.78 0.77 -6.86
C SER A 178 -38.47 -0.50 -7.40
N TYR A 179 -39.67 -0.80 -6.89
CA TYR A 179 -40.50 -1.95 -7.30
C TYR A 179 -40.84 -1.98 -8.81
N LYS A 180 -40.54 -0.90 -9.55
CA LYS A 180 -40.87 -0.74 -10.98
C LYS A 180 -39.80 -1.28 -11.93
N SER A 181 -38.66 -1.79 -11.42
CA SER A 181 -37.51 -2.15 -12.24
C SER A 181 -36.93 -3.50 -11.80
N ASN A 182 -37.32 -4.58 -12.46
CA ASN A 182 -36.77 -5.92 -12.17
C ASN A 182 -35.41 -6.17 -12.84
N ASP A 183 -34.98 -5.30 -13.75
CA ASP A 183 -33.72 -5.47 -14.47
C ASP A 183 -32.61 -4.66 -13.82
N SER A 184 -31.46 -5.32 -13.64
CA SER A 184 -30.22 -4.69 -13.23
C SER A 184 -29.77 -3.70 -14.30
N MET A 185 -29.30 -2.52 -13.87
CA MET A 185 -28.83 -1.50 -14.80
C MET A 185 -27.30 -1.47 -14.79
N SER A 186 -26.69 -1.63 -15.97
CA SER A 186 -25.26 -1.41 -16.16
C SER A 186 -24.97 0.09 -16.18
N LEU A 187 -24.17 0.55 -15.23
CA LEU A 187 -23.79 1.93 -15.03
C LEU A 187 -22.27 2.05 -14.99
N ARG A 188 -21.76 3.15 -15.55
CA ARG A 188 -20.36 3.53 -15.36
C ARG A 188 -20.18 4.13 -13.97
N LYS A 189 -18.99 4.00 -13.40
CA LYS A 189 -18.65 4.57 -12.09
C LYS A 189 -19.01 6.06 -11.96
N ASP A 190 -18.88 6.84 -13.05
CA ASP A 190 -19.09 8.29 -13.03
C ASP A 190 -20.58 8.68 -12.93
N ASN A 191 -21.49 7.72 -13.09
CA ASN A 191 -22.94 7.90 -12.99
C ASN A 191 -23.52 7.28 -11.70
N ILE A 192 -22.66 6.93 -10.75
CA ILE A 192 -23.01 6.31 -9.47
C ILE A 192 -22.50 7.22 -8.36
N PHE A 193 -23.38 7.53 -7.42
CA PHE A 193 -23.14 8.50 -6.37
C PHE A 193 -23.37 7.88 -5.00
N ARG A 194 -22.63 8.37 -3.99
CA ARG A 194 -22.80 7.91 -2.60
C ARG A 194 -24.00 8.57 -1.95
N THR A 195 -24.26 9.83 -2.32
CA THR A 195 -25.33 10.63 -1.74
C THR A 195 -26.37 10.98 -2.79
N LYS A 196 -27.58 11.28 -2.30
CA LYS A 196 -28.68 11.72 -3.15
C LYS A 196 -28.40 13.11 -3.73
N GLU A 197 -27.80 13.98 -2.92
CA GLU A 197 -27.48 15.37 -3.27
C GLU A 197 -26.46 15.47 -4.41
N GLU A 198 -25.41 14.64 -4.38
CA GLU A 198 -24.43 14.53 -5.48
C GLU A 198 -25.10 14.08 -6.78
N CYS A 199 -26.03 13.11 -6.67
CA CYS A 199 -26.77 12.59 -7.81
C CYS A 199 -27.71 13.66 -8.40
N GLU A 200 -28.44 14.40 -7.56
CA GLU A 200 -29.33 15.48 -7.98
C GLU A 200 -28.58 16.63 -8.66
N ALA A 201 -27.35 16.93 -8.24
CA ALA A 201 -26.49 17.92 -8.90
C ALA A 201 -26.07 17.52 -10.33
N SER A 202 -26.23 16.25 -10.70
CA SER A 202 -25.85 15.70 -12.01
C SER A 202 -27.00 15.58 -13.03
N LEU A 203 -28.24 15.91 -12.63
CA LEU A 203 -29.44 15.85 -13.49
C LEU A 203 -29.39 16.84 -14.64
#